data_AF-A0A556C6J2-F1
#
_entry.id   AF-A0A556C6J2-F1
#
_cell.length_a   1.000
_cell.length_b   1.000
_cell.length_c   1.000
_cell.angle_alpha   90.00
_cell.angle_beta   90.00
_cell.angle_gamma   90.00
#
_symmetry.space_group_name_H-M   'P 1'
#
loop_
_entity.id
_entity.type
_entity.pdbx_description
1 polymer ?
#
loop_
_entity_poly.entity_id
_entity_poly.type
_entity_poly.pdbx_seq_one_letter_code
_entity_poly.pdbx_strand_id
1 'polypeptide(L)'
;MIMRFGYVSHAMALWDCSPAKTMTFTSFQKLSKQEREDKLYDVTRQNLEHTIRILHYNIAHEIPLYRLSSSIVPLATHPEVEFDYIGAFTPLWRKIGALIKEHNLRVSFHPNQFTLFTSDKPHITTNAITDMTYHYKVLDAIGVADSSYINIHVGGAYGNKEKAVERFHENIKKLPTHIKKQMTLENDDKTYTTAETLSICQKEKIPFVFDYHHHIANLCEEPLEVLLPAIFETWSHTNIPPKVHISSPKSKKEFRAHAEYIDLEFTKPFLHIAKKINHNFDIMIESKQKDLAMLQFIHELSSIRGIKRINGSTLQW
;
A
#
# COMPACT_ATOMS: atom_id res chain seq x y z
N MET A 1 2.70 23.30 5.49
CA MET A 1 2.41 21.92 5.04
C MET A 1 2.81 20.89 6.09
N ILE A 2 1.96 19.91 6.39
CA ILE A 2 2.24 18.76 7.28
C ILE A 2 2.47 17.50 6.45
N MET A 3 3.55 16.79 6.74
CA MET A 3 3.90 15.50 6.14
C MET A 3 3.97 14.43 7.24
N ARG A 4 3.15 13.38 7.13
CA ARG A 4 3.17 12.23 8.05
C ARG A 4 3.76 11.01 7.36
N PHE A 5 4.63 10.29 8.05
CA PHE A 5 5.40 9.21 7.43
C PHE A 5 5.01 7.84 7.98
N GLY A 6 5.06 6.84 7.11
CA GLY A 6 4.89 5.43 7.43
C GLY A 6 5.77 4.54 6.58
N TYR A 7 5.70 3.23 6.85
CA TYR A 7 6.48 2.23 6.14
C TYR A 7 5.68 0.94 5.87
N VAL A 8 6.30 0.05 5.10
CA VAL A 8 5.67 -1.13 4.55
C VAL A 8 5.95 -2.40 5.36
N SER A 9 4.91 -3.05 5.86
CA SER A 9 4.89 -4.42 6.39
C SER A 9 5.85 -4.70 7.56
N HIS A 10 7.15 -4.85 7.31
CA HIS A 10 8.11 -5.29 8.32
C HIS A 10 8.71 -4.11 9.06
N ALA A 11 8.75 -4.17 10.39
CA ALA A 11 9.62 -3.31 11.19
C ALA A 11 10.98 -4.00 11.34
N MET A 12 11.99 -3.52 10.62
CA MET A 12 13.36 -4.03 10.66
C MET A 12 14.01 -3.80 12.03
N ALA A 13 13.56 -2.81 12.80
CA ALA A 13 14.02 -2.60 14.16
C ALA A 13 13.57 -3.70 15.15
N LEU A 14 12.54 -4.50 14.81
CA LEU A 14 12.01 -5.53 15.71
C LEU A 14 12.61 -6.90 15.41
N TRP A 15 13.24 -7.51 16.42
CA TRP A 15 13.77 -8.87 16.34
C TRP A 15 12.67 -9.91 16.13
N ASP A 16 12.87 -10.82 15.16
CA ASP A 16 11.95 -11.90 14.75
C ASP A 16 10.47 -11.47 14.78
N CYS A 17 10.13 -10.47 13.97
CA CYS A 17 8.80 -9.86 13.97
C CYS A 17 8.21 -9.73 12.56
N SER A 18 8.45 -10.71 11.68
CA SER A 18 7.87 -10.72 10.34
C SER A 18 6.34 -10.94 10.38
N PRO A 19 5.50 -10.01 9.88
CA PRO A 19 4.04 -10.20 9.77
C PRO A 19 3.65 -10.83 8.41
N ALA A 20 4.62 -11.43 7.71
CA ALA A 20 4.46 -11.96 6.36
C ALA A 20 5.07 -13.35 6.21
N LYS A 21 5.10 -14.12 7.30
CA LYS A 21 5.47 -15.54 7.20
C LYS A 21 4.46 -16.23 6.29
N THR A 22 4.95 -17.10 5.41
CA THR A 22 4.16 -17.70 4.35
C THR A 22 4.36 -19.21 4.30
N MET A 23 3.42 -19.88 3.64
CA MET A 23 3.53 -21.27 3.23
C MET A 23 3.29 -21.33 1.72
N THR A 24 4.20 -21.96 0.98
CA THR A 24 3.98 -22.18 -0.44
C THR A 24 2.92 -23.25 -0.64
N PHE A 25 2.17 -23.16 -1.74
CA PHE A 25 1.18 -24.18 -2.08
C PHE A 25 1.82 -25.57 -2.28
N THR A 26 3.04 -25.62 -2.83
CA THR A 26 3.79 -26.88 -2.97
C THR A 26 4.12 -27.52 -1.61
N SER A 27 4.48 -26.74 -0.60
CA SER A 27 4.68 -27.25 0.76
C SER A 27 3.36 -27.70 1.39
N PHE A 28 2.28 -26.95 1.17
CA PHE A 28 0.93 -27.30 1.63
C PHE A 28 0.48 -28.66 1.07
N GLN A 29 0.66 -28.91 -0.23
CA GLN A 29 0.24 -30.15 -0.87
C GLN A 29 0.92 -31.41 -0.31
N LYS A 30 2.14 -31.29 0.23
CA LYS A 30 2.89 -32.42 0.82
C LYS A 30 2.41 -32.84 2.20
N LEU A 31 1.61 -32.02 2.87
CA LEU A 31 1.12 -32.24 4.23
C LEU A 31 -0.21 -33.00 4.21
N SER A 32 -0.50 -33.74 5.28
CA SER A 32 -1.82 -34.30 5.53
C SER A 32 -2.85 -33.19 5.79
N LYS A 33 -4.15 -33.52 5.73
CA LYS A 33 -5.22 -32.52 5.93
C LYS A 33 -5.09 -31.78 7.27
N GLN A 34 -4.81 -32.51 8.36
CA GLN A 34 -4.67 -31.90 9.68
C GLN A 34 -3.44 -30.98 9.74
N GLU A 35 -2.28 -31.44 9.26
CA GLU A 35 -1.05 -30.65 9.25
C GLU A 35 -1.15 -29.39 8.39
N ARG A 36 -1.92 -29.44 7.29
CA ARG A 36 -2.21 -28.27 6.45
C ARG A 36 -2.92 -27.19 7.24
N GLU A 37 -3.99 -27.57 7.93
CA GLU A 37 -4.84 -26.66 8.69
C GLU A 37 -4.09 -26.09 9.89
N ASP A 38 -3.42 -26.95 10.68
CA ASP A 38 -2.60 -26.54 11.82
C ASP A 38 -1.53 -25.52 11.40
N LYS A 39 -0.84 -25.79 10.29
CA LYS A 39 0.22 -24.90 9.80
C LYS A 39 -0.32 -23.56 9.29
N LEU A 40 -1.49 -23.54 8.66
CA LEU A 40 -2.14 -22.29 8.26
C LEU A 40 -2.54 -21.45 9.48
N TYR A 41 -3.14 -22.07 10.49
CA TYR A 41 -3.50 -21.38 11.73
C TYR A 41 -2.25 -20.89 12.47
N ASP A 42 -1.21 -21.70 12.60
CA ASP A 42 0.02 -21.33 13.30
C ASP A 42 0.72 -20.13 12.65
N VAL A 43 0.89 -20.17 11.32
CA VAL A 43 1.53 -19.08 10.57
C VAL A 43 0.67 -17.82 10.62
N THR A 44 -0.66 -17.95 10.47
CA THR A 44 -1.57 -16.80 10.56
C THR A 44 -1.49 -16.17 11.95
N ARG A 45 -1.65 -16.97 13.02
CA ARG A 45 -1.56 -16.50 14.42
C ARG A 45 -0.28 -15.72 14.66
N GLN A 46 0.86 -16.28 14.22
CA GLN A 46 2.16 -15.62 14.38
C GLN A 46 2.22 -14.28 13.63
N ASN A 47 1.70 -14.20 12.41
CA ASN A 47 1.65 -12.94 11.65
C ASN A 47 0.79 -11.89 12.36
N LEU A 48 -0.32 -12.28 12.99
CA LEU A 48 -1.21 -11.37 13.75
C LEU A 48 -0.54 -10.88 15.04
N GLU A 49 0.09 -11.76 15.80
CA GLU A 49 0.86 -11.41 16.99
C GLU A 49 2.02 -10.47 16.66
N HIS A 50 2.72 -10.72 15.55
CA HIS A 50 3.77 -9.83 15.04
C HIS A 50 3.22 -8.49 14.59
N THR A 51 2.04 -8.47 13.95
CA THR A 51 1.36 -7.22 13.60
C THR A 51 1.03 -6.41 14.85
N ILE A 52 0.56 -7.03 15.94
CA ILE A 52 0.32 -6.35 17.22
C ILE A 52 1.61 -5.75 17.79
N ARG A 53 2.73 -6.49 17.76
CA ARG A 53 4.05 -5.99 18.20
C ARG A 53 4.48 -4.77 17.37
N ILE A 54 4.29 -4.83 16.05
CA ILE A 54 4.57 -3.71 15.14
C ILE A 54 3.69 -2.50 15.44
N LEU A 55 2.40 -2.68 15.74
CA LEU A 55 1.54 -1.56 16.09
C LEU A 55 1.98 -0.89 17.40
N HIS A 56 2.38 -1.65 18.42
CA HIS A 56 2.96 -1.07 19.63
C HIS A 56 4.26 -0.30 19.35
N TYR A 57 5.12 -0.82 18.48
CA TYR A 57 6.30 -0.09 18.00
C TYR A 57 5.92 1.23 17.31
N ASN A 58 4.94 1.19 16.40
CA ASN A 58 4.45 2.39 15.72
C ASN A 58 3.90 3.42 16.69
N ILE A 59 3.12 2.98 17.69
CA ILE A 59 2.59 3.86 18.73
C ILE A 59 3.72 4.50 19.54
N ALA A 60 4.70 3.72 19.99
CA ALA A 60 5.82 4.20 20.78
C ALA A 60 6.73 5.17 20.01
N HIS A 61 6.85 5.00 18.69
CA HIS A 61 7.63 5.85 17.80
C HIS A 61 6.79 6.95 17.11
N GLU A 62 5.52 7.09 17.48
CA GLU A 62 4.56 8.05 16.90
C GLU A 62 4.50 7.97 15.36
N ILE A 63 4.42 6.75 14.83
CA ILE A 63 4.31 6.41 13.41
C ILE A 63 2.84 6.21 13.04
N PRO A 64 2.15 7.18 12.43
CA PRO A 64 0.72 7.12 12.23
C PRO A 64 0.31 6.35 10.96
N LEU A 65 1.23 6.02 10.06
CA LEU A 65 0.93 5.32 8.79
C LEU A 65 1.60 3.95 8.76
N TYR A 66 0.85 2.92 8.35
CA TYR A 66 1.39 1.57 8.24
C TYR A 66 0.71 0.76 7.15
N ARG A 67 1.49 0.19 6.23
CA ARG A 67 0.96 -0.75 5.24
C ARG A 67 1.00 -2.15 5.82
N LEU A 68 -0.17 -2.76 6.03
CA LEU A 68 -0.29 -4.14 6.48
C LEU A 68 0.27 -5.09 5.41
N SER A 69 0.75 -6.25 5.85
CA SER A 69 1.26 -7.29 4.96
C SER A 69 0.13 -7.99 4.23
N SER A 70 0.10 -7.94 2.90
CA SER A 70 -0.86 -8.72 2.08
C SER A 70 -0.73 -10.24 2.31
N SER A 71 0.42 -10.70 2.83
CA SER A 71 0.67 -12.10 3.22
C SER A 71 0.35 -12.39 4.69
N ILE A 72 -0.38 -11.52 5.39
CA ILE A 72 -0.76 -11.70 6.80
C ILE A 72 -1.53 -13.01 7.01
N VAL A 73 -2.37 -13.41 6.06
CA VAL A 73 -2.96 -14.74 5.97
C VAL A 73 -2.37 -15.49 4.75
N PRO A 74 -1.56 -16.54 4.94
CA PRO A 74 -0.98 -17.30 3.84
C PRO A 74 -2.05 -18.05 3.05
N LEU A 75 -1.91 -18.08 1.72
CA LEU A 75 -2.77 -18.82 0.78
C LEU A 75 -4.27 -18.50 0.84
N ALA A 76 -4.68 -17.39 1.48
CA ALA A 76 -6.09 -17.04 1.69
C ALA A 76 -6.92 -16.89 0.39
N THR A 77 -6.26 -16.63 -0.73
CA THR A 77 -6.88 -16.45 -2.05
C THR A 77 -6.63 -17.63 -3.00
N HIS A 78 -5.97 -18.70 -2.53
CA HIS A 78 -5.70 -19.88 -3.35
C HIS A 78 -6.97 -20.75 -3.47
N PRO A 79 -7.40 -21.14 -4.68
CA PRO A 79 -8.69 -21.81 -4.89
C PRO A 79 -8.81 -23.20 -4.23
N GLU A 80 -7.68 -23.86 -3.97
CA GLU A 80 -7.63 -25.18 -3.31
C GLU A 80 -7.40 -25.10 -1.79
N VAL A 81 -7.44 -23.90 -1.19
CA VAL A 81 -7.18 -23.69 0.23
C VAL A 81 -8.38 -23.02 0.86
N GLU A 82 -9.00 -23.72 1.82
CA GLU A 82 -10.13 -23.23 2.58
C GLU A 82 -9.89 -23.48 4.07
N PHE A 83 -9.96 -22.43 4.88
CA PHE A 83 -9.92 -22.47 6.33
C PHE A 83 -10.48 -21.17 6.91
N ASP A 84 -10.99 -21.20 8.13
CA ASP A 84 -11.63 -20.04 8.75
C ASP A 84 -10.60 -19.11 9.43
N TYR A 85 -9.91 -18.28 8.65
CA TYR A 85 -8.97 -17.28 9.18
C TYR A 85 -9.64 -16.03 9.79
N ILE A 86 -10.95 -15.83 9.59
CA ILE A 86 -11.66 -14.69 10.18
C ILE A 86 -12.20 -15.06 11.56
N GLY A 87 -13.05 -16.09 11.62
CA GLY A 87 -13.72 -16.51 12.86
C GLY A 87 -12.71 -16.99 13.89
N ALA A 88 -11.79 -17.89 13.50
CA ALA A 88 -10.79 -18.46 14.41
C ALA A 88 -9.87 -17.42 15.06
N PHE A 89 -9.67 -16.26 14.43
CA PHE A 89 -8.79 -15.19 14.93
C PHE A 89 -9.52 -13.91 15.34
N THR A 90 -10.84 -13.96 15.51
CA THR A 90 -11.66 -12.81 15.94
C THR A 90 -11.05 -12.02 17.11
N PRO A 91 -10.54 -12.65 18.20
CA PRO A 91 -9.93 -11.90 19.29
C PRO A 91 -8.69 -11.09 18.86
N LEU A 92 -7.85 -11.64 18.00
CA LEU A 92 -6.63 -10.97 17.51
C LEU A 92 -6.98 -9.85 16.53
N TRP A 93 -7.93 -10.07 15.62
CA TRP A 93 -8.42 -9.03 14.72
C TRP A 93 -8.99 -7.82 15.48
N ARG A 94 -9.82 -8.06 16.49
CA ARG A 94 -10.38 -7.00 17.35
C ARG A 94 -9.29 -6.27 18.14
N LYS A 95 -8.27 -6.98 18.62
CA LYS A 95 -7.13 -6.36 19.31
C LYS A 95 -6.34 -5.43 18.38
N ILE A 96 -6.06 -5.88 17.15
CA ILE A 96 -5.43 -5.05 16.11
C ILE A 96 -6.29 -3.80 15.85
N GLY A 97 -7.60 -3.98 15.69
CA GLY A 97 -8.55 -2.89 15.44
C GLY A 97 -8.62 -1.86 16.57
N ALA A 98 -8.62 -2.33 17.82
CA ALA A 98 -8.62 -1.46 19.00
C ALA A 98 -7.38 -0.56 19.00
N LEU A 99 -6.19 -1.13 18.81
CA LEU A 99 -4.93 -0.36 18.75
C LEU A 99 -4.94 0.67 17.62
N ILE A 100 -5.40 0.28 16.42
CA ILE A 100 -5.47 1.18 15.27
C ILE A 100 -6.39 2.38 15.55
N LYS A 101 -7.58 2.13 16.12
CA LYS A 101 -8.57 3.16 16.40
C LYS A 101 -8.16 4.07 17.56
N GLU A 102 -7.72 3.49 18.67
CA GLU A 102 -7.31 4.23 19.88
C GLU A 102 -6.18 5.22 19.57
N HIS A 103 -5.24 4.82 18.73
CA HIS A 103 -4.07 5.63 18.38
C HIS A 103 -4.17 6.30 17.00
N ASN A 104 -5.34 6.29 16.37
CA ASN A 104 -5.63 6.95 15.08
C ASN A 104 -4.62 6.59 13.97
N LEU A 105 -4.24 5.31 13.88
CA LEU A 105 -3.33 4.83 12.85
C LEU A 105 -4.06 4.71 11.50
N ARG A 106 -3.44 5.20 10.43
CA ARG A 106 -3.87 5.01 9.04
C ARG A 106 -3.24 3.75 8.48
N VAL A 107 -4.06 2.73 8.24
CA VAL A 107 -3.60 1.47 7.65
C VAL A 107 -4.07 1.30 6.20
N SER A 108 -3.31 0.53 5.43
CA SER A 108 -3.65 0.18 4.06
C SER A 108 -3.08 -1.18 3.67
N PHE A 109 -3.63 -1.78 2.62
CA PHE A 109 -3.01 -2.89 1.92
C PHE A 109 -2.52 -2.46 0.54
N HIS A 110 -1.60 -3.25 -0.01
CA HIS A 110 -1.25 -3.20 -1.42
C HIS A 110 -1.10 -4.65 -1.91
N PRO A 111 -2.16 -5.22 -2.53
CA PRO A 111 -2.08 -6.53 -3.15
C PRO A 111 -0.99 -6.56 -4.22
N ASN A 112 -0.53 -7.76 -4.57
CA ASN A 112 0.56 -7.93 -5.53
C ASN A 112 0.10 -7.61 -6.98
N GLN A 113 1.03 -7.69 -7.93
CA GLN A 113 0.80 -7.38 -9.34
C GLN A 113 -0.20 -8.28 -10.07
N PHE A 114 -0.79 -9.29 -9.40
CA PHE A 114 -1.78 -10.19 -10.02
C PHE A 114 -3.23 -9.70 -9.85
N THR A 115 -3.48 -8.65 -9.06
CA THR A 115 -4.79 -7.99 -9.01
C THR A 115 -4.97 -7.09 -10.24
N LEU A 116 -5.53 -7.66 -11.31
CA LEU A 116 -5.58 -7.02 -12.64
C LEU A 116 -7.02 -6.91 -13.17
N PHE A 117 -7.46 -5.67 -13.41
CA PHE A 117 -8.75 -5.38 -14.06
C PHE A 117 -8.62 -5.09 -15.57
N THR A 118 -7.40 -4.96 -16.11
CA THR A 118 -7.16 -4.69 -17.54
C THR A 118 -7.14 -5.94 -18.44
N SER A 119 -7.22 -7.15 -17.86
CA SER A 119 -7.15 -8.40 -18.63
C SER A 119 -8.40 -8.67 -19.47
N ASP A 120 -8.19 -9.28 -20.63
CA ASP A 120 -9.23 -9.85 -21.49
C ASP A 120 -9.69 -11.25 -21.04
N LYS A 121 -8.93 -11.92 -20.17
CA LYS A 121 -9.27 -13.24 -19.64
C LYS A 121 -10.18 -13.11 -18.42
N PRO A 122 -11.44 -13.63 -18.46
CA PRO A 122 -12.40 -13.46 -17.37
C PRO A 122 -11.90 -13.94 -16.01
N HIS A 123 -11.18 -15.07 -15.97
CA HIS A 123 -10.65 -15.62 -14.71
C HIS A 123 -9.63 -14.71 -14.02
N ILE A 124 -8.90 -13.87 -14.77
CA ILE A 124 -7.95 -12.91 -14.16
C ILE A 124 -8.73 -11.83 -13.40
N THR A 125 -9.82 -11.33 -13.97
CA THR A 125 -10.72 -10.40 -13.26
C THR A 125 -11.38 -11.06 -12.05
N THR A 126 -11.81 -12.32 -12.17
CA THR A 126 -12.35 -13.06 -11.02
C THR A 126 -11.32 -13.16 -9.90
N ASN A 127 -10.05 -13.46 -10.22
CA ASN A 127 -8.98 -13.52 -9.24
C ASN A 127 -8.71 -12.15 -8.59
N ALA A 128 -8.74 -11.06 -9.37
CA ALA A 128 -8.61 -9.71 -8.85
C ALA A 128 -9.74 -9.36 -7.86
N ILE A 129 -10.98 -9.75 -8.16
CA ILE A 129 -12.12 -9.57 -7.25
C ILE A 129 -11.93 -10.40 -5.98
N THR A 130 -11.49 -11.65 -6.09
CA THR A 130 -11.17 -12.51 -4.93
C THR A 130 -10.11 -11.87 -4.05
N ASP A 131 -9.03 -11.33 -4.64
CA ASP A 131 -7.93 -10.72 -3.90
C ASP A 131 -8.37 -9.42 -3.19
N MET A 132 -9.10 -8.53 -3.89
CA MET A 132 -9.69 -7.33 -3.27
C MET A 132 -10.69 -7.70 -2.15
N THR A 133 -11.47 -8.77 -2.34
CA THR A 133 -12.43 -9.25 -1.33
C THR A 133 -11.75 -9.80 -0.10
N TYR A 134 -10.66 -10.55 -0.26
CA TYR A 134 -9.86 -11.02 0.87
C TYR A 134 -9.34 -9.84 1.71
N HIS A 135 -8.69 -8.87 1.08
CA HIS A 135 -8.16 -7.71 1.79
C HIS A 135 -9.25 -6.89 2.48
N TYR A 136 -10.41 -6.71 1.83
CA TYR A 136 -11.56 -6.05 2.45
C TYR A 136 -12.06 -6.84 3.67
N LYS A 137 -12.25 -8.16 3.58
CA LYS A 137 -12.68 -9.01 4.70
C LYS A 137 -11.74 -8.92 5.91
N VAL A 138 -10.43 -8.83 5.66
CA VAL A 138 -9.44 -8.62 6.73
C VAL A 138 -9.61 -7.24 7.37
N LEU A 139 -9.76 -6.17 6.58
CA LEU A 139 -10.00 -4.83 7.12
C LEU A 139 -11.32 -4.74 7.90
N ASP A 140 -12.36 -5.46 7.44
CA ASP A 140 -13.67 -5.55 8.09
C ASP A 140 -13.59 -6.31 9.43
N ALA A 141 -12.86 -7.43 9.47
CA ALA A 141 -12.62 -8.18 10.71
C ALA A 141 -11.82 -7.37 11.75
N ILE A 142 -10.87 -6.55 11.29
CA ILE A 142 -10.17 -5.55 12.13
C ILE A 142 -11.13 -4.42 12.54
N GLY A 143 -12.19 -4.17 11.77
CA GLY A 143 -13.19 -3.14 12.00
C GLY A 143 -12.75 -1.76 11.52
N VAL A 144 -11.86 -1.69 10.52
CA VAL A 144 -11.29 -0.44 9.97
C VAL A 144 -11.48 -0.32 8.46
N ALA A 145 -12.39 -1.12 7.88
CA ALA A 145 -12.68 -1.12 6.45
C ALA A 145 -12.92 0.30 5.92
N ASP A 146 -13.86 1.04 6.50
CA ASP A 146 -14.27 2.39 6.04
C ASP A 146 -13.18 3.47 6.11
N SER A 147 -12.13 3.26 6.90
CA SER A 147 -11.03 4.22 7.08
C SER A 147 -9.71 3.76 6.45
N SER A 148 -9.72 2.66 5.70
CA SER A 148 -8.52 2.02 5.15
C SER A 148 -8.69 1.76 3.66
N TYR A 149 -7.56 1.74 2.94
CA TYR A 149 -7.57 1.57 1.49
C TYR A 149 -6.72 0.39 1.02
N ILE A 150 -7.07 -0.14 -0.15
CA ILE A 150 -6.43 -1.23 -0.85
C ILE A 150 -5.89 -0.66 -2.17
N ASN A 151 -4.59 -0.45 -2.21
CA ASN A 151 -3.92 0.17 -3.35
C ASN A 151 -3.52 -0.85 -4.40
N ILE A 152 -3.78 -0.57 -5.68
CA ILE A 152 -3.35 -1.41 -6.80
C ILE A 152 -2.81 -0.54 -7.94
N HIS A 153 -2.03 -1.13 -8.83
CA HIS A 153 -1.74 -0.50 -10.12
C HIS A 153 -2.91 -0.71 -11.10
N VAL A 154 -2.94 0.08 -12.18
CA VAL A 154 -3.94 -0.06 -13.25
C VAL A 154 -3.88 -1.46 -13.88
N GLY A 155 -2.67 -1.96 -14.15
CA GLY A 155 -2.43 -3.32 -14.62
C GLY A 155 -1.52 -3.39 -15.84
N GLY A 156 -1.73 -4.38 -16.72
CA GLY A 156 -0.96 -4.54 -17.96
C GLY A 156 -1.64 -3.90 -19.18
N ALA A 157 -0.85 -3.48 -20.18
CA ALA A 157 -1.35 -2.92 -21.44
C ALA A 157 -1.85 -3.99 -22.45
N TYR A 158 -1.43 -5.25 -22.31
CA TYR A 158 -1.81 -6.35 -23.23
C TYR A 158 -1.69 -6.00 -24.73
N GLY A 159 -0.63 -5.27 -25.10
CA GLY A 159 -0.35 -4.84 -26.47
C GLY A 159 -1.12 -3.61 -26.97
N ASN A 160 -2.14 -3.13 -26.23
CA ASN A 160 -2.89 -1.92 -26.58
C ASN A 160 -3.46 -1.27 -25.31
N LYS A 161 -2.88 -0.14 -24.90
CA LYS A 161 -3.24 0.54 -23.64
C LYS A 161 -4.70 1.01 -23.65
N GLU A 162 -5.17 1.55 -24.76
CA GLU A 162 -6.52 2.12 -24.88
C GLU A 162 -7.58 1.04 -24.62
N LYS A 163 -7.48 -0.10 -25.31
CA LYS A 163 -8.36 -1.26 -25.10
C LYS A 163 -8.21 -1.85 -23.71
N ALA A 164 -7.02 -1.83 -23.13
CA ALA A 164 -6.80 -2.30 -21.76
C ALA A 164 -7.50 -1.41 -20.73
N VAL A 165 -7.48 -0.09 -20.93
CA VAL A 165 -8.20 0.88 -20.09
C VAL A 165 -9.71 0.76 -20.28
N GLU A 166 -10.20 0.57 -21.51
CA GLU A 166 -11.62 0.24 -21.75
C GLU A 166 -12.05 -1.00 -20.97
N ARG A 167 -11.25 -2.06 -21.00
CA ARG A 167 -11.51 -3.27 -20.20
C ARG A 167 -11.44 -3.00 -18.71
N PHE A 168 -10.53 -2.15 -18.23
CA PHE A 168 -10.48 -1.74 -16.82
C PHE A 168 -11.82 -1.14 -16.39
N HIS A 169 -12.36 -0.19 -17.17
CA HIS A 169 -13.64 0.45 -16.90
C HIS A 169 -14.81 -0.54 -16.87
N GLU A 170 -14.80 -1.55 -17.74
CA GLU A 170 -15.86 -2.57 -17.75
C GLU A 170 -15.70 -3.61 -16.62
N ASN A 171 -14.49 -4.07 -16.37
CA ASN A 171 -14.21 -5.12 -15.39
C ASN A 171 -14.35 -4.61 -13.95
N ILE A 172 -13.98 -3.36 -13.67
CA ILE A 172 -14.11 -2.81 -12.31
C ILE A 172 -15.57 -2.71 -11.84
N LYS A 173 -16.54 -2.64 -12.76
CA LYS A 173 -17.98 -2.67 -12.43
C LYS A 173 -18.41 -3.99 -11.78
N LYS A 174 -17.64 -5.07 -11.97
CA LYS A 174 -17.90 -6.38 -11.34
C LYS A 174 -17.45 -6.44 -9.88
N LEU A 175 -16.61 -5.49 -9.43
CA LEU A 175 -16.20 -5.40 -8.04
C LEU A 175 -17.36 -4.84 -7.19
N PRO A 176 -17.74 -5.49 -6.07
CA PRO A 176 -18.79 -4.96 -5.20
C PRO A 176 -18.52 -3.53 -4.76
N THR A 177 -19.55 -2.68 -4.78
CA THR A 177 -19.39 -1.23 -4.58
C THR A 177 -18.72 -0.88 -3.24
N HIS A 178 -19.03 -1.60 -2.16
CA HIS A 178 -18.41 -1.36 -0.85
C HIS A 178 -16.90 -1.66 -0.85
N ILE A 179 -16.45 -2.63 -1.66
CA ILE A 179 -15.01 -2.93 -1.82
C ILE A 179 -14.36 -1.90 -2.74
N LYS A 180 -15.03 -1.53 -3.85
CA LYS A 180 -14.55 -0.49 -4.78
C LYS A 180 -14.31 0.85 -4.07
N LYS A 181 -15.14 1.21 -3.08
CA LYS A 181 -14.94 2.43 -2.28
C LYS A 181 -13.58 2.49 -1.58
N GLN A 182 -13.03 1.32 -1.20
CA GLN A 182 -11.74 1.24 -0.54
C GLN A 182 -10.58 1.04 -1.51
N MET A 183 -10.81 1.07 -2.82
CA MET A 183 -9.75 1.00 -3.81
C MET A 183 -9.01 2.33 -3.94
N THR A 184 -7.69 2.28 -4.11
CA THR A 184 -6.91 3.37 -4.73
C THR A 184 -6.12 2.85 -5.91
N LEU A 185 -5.76 3.75 -6.83
CA LEU A 185 -4.86 3.45 -7.94
C LEU A 185 -3.53 4.16 -7.78
N GLU A 186 -2.47 3.52 -8.28
CA GLU A 186 -1.11 4.04 -8.30
C GLU A 186 -0.49 3.94 -9.69
N ASN A 187 0.26 4.97 -10.10
CA ASN A 187 1.05 4.95 -11.32
C ASN A 187 2.22 3.97 -11.20
N ASP A 188 2.66 3.41 -12.33
CA ASP A 188 3.69 2.39 -12.34
C ASP A 188 4.90 2.77 -13.20
N ASP A 189 5.98 1.99 -13.06
CA ASP A 189 7.31 2.26 -13.61
C ASP A 189 7.48 1.90 -15.10
N LYS A 190 6.44 1.40 -15.78
CA LYS A 190 6.53 0.80 -17.13
C LYS A 190 5.35 1.06 -18.05
N THR A 191 4.13 0.98 -17.53
CA THR A 191 2.91 0.73 -18.30
C THR A 191 2.03 1.96 -18.27
N TYR A 192 1.58 2.40 -17.11
CA TYR A 192 0.69 3.54 -16.98
C TYR A 192 1.40 4.69 -16.28
N THR A 193 1.62 5.77 -17.04
CA THR A 193 2.20 7.02 -16.55
C THR A 193 1.28 7.68 -15.51
N THR A 194 1.80 8.72 -14.85
CA THR A 194 1.02 9.53 -13.92
C THR A 194 -0.20 10.17 -14.57
N ALA A 195 -0.06 10.76 -15.75
CA ALA A 195 -1.18 11.39 -16.46
C ALA A 195 -2.27 10.38 -16.86
N GLU A 196 -1.89 9.22 -17.40
CA GLU A 196 -2.82 8.15 -17.76
C GLU A 196 -3.57 7.63 -16.51
N THR A 197 -2.86 7.41 -15.41
CA THR A 197 -3.45 6.95 -14.15
C THR A 197 -4.41 7.98 -13.56
N LEU A 198 -4.04 9.27 -13.60
CA LEU A 198 -4.89 10.37 -13.14
C LEU A 198 -6.22 10.42 -13.91
N SER A 199 -6.17 10.26 -15.23
CA SER A 199 -7.37 10.23 -16.08
C SER A 199 -8.34 9.10 -15.67
N ILE A 200 -7.80 7.90 -15.41
CA ILE A 200 -8.59 6.76 -14.94
C ILE A 200 -9.20 7.05 -13.55
N CYS A 201 -8.40 7.59 -12.63
CA CYS A 201 -8.84 7.96 -11.29
C CYS A 201 -9.99 8.97 -11.31
N GLN A 202 -9.87 10.02 -12.13
CA GLN A 202 -10.90 11.04 -12.27
C GLN A 202 -12.20 10.47 -12.86
N LYS A 203 -12.10 9.63 -13.90
CA LYS A 203 -13.26 9.00 -14.53
C LYS A 203 -14.00 8.05 -13.59
N GLU A 204 -13.26 7.24 -12.84
CA GLU A 204 -13.83 6.23 -11.93
C GLU A 204 -14.12 6.76 -10.51
N LYS A 205 -13.73 8.01 -10.23
CA LYS A 205 -13.78 8.64 -8.90
C LYS A 205 -13.03 7.80 -7.86
N ILE A 206 -11.82 7.37 -8.20
CA ILE A 206 -10.94 6.58 -7.33
C ILE A 206 -9.79 7.48 -6.86
N PRO A 207 -9.44 7.50 -5.56
CA PRO A 207 -8.28 8.25 -5.10
C PRO A 207 -6.97 7.73 -5.71
N PHE A 208 -6.10 8.66 -6.10
CA PHE A 208 -4.81 8.37 -6.70
C PHE A 208 -3.70 8.46 -5.64
N VAL A 209 -3.10 7.32 -5.30
CA VAL A 209 -1.82 7.25 -4.59
C VAL A 209 -0.69 7.51 -5.56
N PHE A 210 -0.01 8.65 -5.45
CA PHE A 210 1.09 8.99 -6.35
C PHE A 210 2.40 8.36 -5.90
N ASP A 211 3.08 7.63 -6.79
CA ASP A 211 4.45 7.16 -6.57
C ASP A 211 5.43 8.00 -7.40
N TYR A 212 6.34 8.68 -6.69
CA TYR A 212 7.32 9.56 -7.31
C TYR A 212 8.42 8.80 -8.05
N HIS A 213 8.90 7.67 -7.52
CA HIS A 213 9.96 6.92 -8.18
C HIS A 213 9.45 6.29 -9.48
N HIS A 214 8.23 5.76 -9.47
CA HIS A 214 7.54 5.29 -10.66
C HIS A 214 7.34 6.43 -11.68
N HIS A 215 6.96 7.63 -11.24
CA HIS A 215 6.83 8.79 -12.12
C HIS A 215 8.15 9.10 -12.83
N ILE A 216 9.27 9.15 -12.10
CA ILE A 216 10.58 9.40 -12.72
C ILE A 216 11.02 8.25 -13.63
N ALA A 217 10.63 7.01 -13.34
CA ALA A 217 10.92 5.85 -14.19
C ALA A 217 10.04 5.78 -15.47
N ASN A 218 8.89 6.45 -15.46
CA ASN A 218 7.88 6.41 -16.51
C ASN A 218 7.19 7.78 -16.66
N LEU A 219 7.97 8.73 -17.17
CA LEU A 219 7.55 10.13 -17.32
C LEU A 219 6.42 10.28 -18.34
N CYS A 220 5.51 11.21 -18.06
CA CYS A 220 4.55 11.78 -19.01
C CYS A 220 5.02 13.17 -19.45
N GLU A 221 4.34 13.73 -20.47
CA GLU A 221 4.65 15.06 -21.00
C GLU A 221 4.24 16.18 -20.02
N GLU A 222 3.15 15.97 -19.29
CA GLU A 222 2.61 16.95 -18.36
C GLU A 222 3.53 17.13 -17.14
N PRO A 223 3.84 18.39 -16.77
CA PRO A 223 4.71 18.67 -15.63
C PRO A 223 4.04 18.28 -14.30
N LEU A 224 4.84 17.80 -13.36
CA LEU A 224 4.36 17.36 -12.05
C LEU A 224 3.70 18.49 -11.25
N GLU A 225 4.11 19.75 -11.46
CA GLU A 225 3.47 20.93 -10.89
C GLU A 225 1.99 21.08 -11.25
N VAL A 226 1.58 20.56 -12.42
CA VAL A 226 0.19 20.55 -12.88
C VAL A 226 -0.53 19.29 -12.42
N LEU A 227 0.14 18.14 -12.46
CA LEU A 227 -0.46 16.85 -12.09
C LEU A 227 -0.72 16.73 -10.59
N LEU A 228 0.23 17.15 -9.74
CA LEU A 228 0.17 16.90 -8.30
C LEU A 228 -1.05 17.55 -7.60
N PRO A 229 -1.46 18.80 -7.92
CA PRO A 229 -2.71 19.35 -7.42
C PRO A 229 -3.94 18.53 -7.83
N ALA A 230 -4.02 18.10 -9.10
CA ALA A 230 -5.13 17.30 -9.60
C ALA A 230 -5.17 15.88 -9.00
N ILE A 231 -4.01 15.29 -8.70
CA ILE A 231 -3.87 14.05 -7.94
C ILE A 231 -4.45 14.25 -6.54
N PHE A 232 -4.05 15.31 -5.83
CA PHE A 232 -4.55 15.56 -4.48
C PHE A 232 -6.06 15.80 -4.46
N GLU A 233 -6.61 16.45 -5.49
CA GLU A 233 -8.05 16.64 -5.66
C GLU A 233 -8.82 15.31 -5.77
N THR A 234 -8.20 14.23 -6.26
CA THR A 234 -8.87 12.91 -6.28
C THR A 234 -9.24 12.40 -4.87
N TRP A 235 -8.66 12.96 -3.81
CA TRP A 235 -8.96 12.62 -2.42
C TRP A 235 -9.99 13.54 -1.77
N SER A 236 -10.45 14.62 -2.42
CA SER A 236 -11.30 15.65 -1.78
C SER A 236 -12.66 15.14 -1.31
N HIS A 237 -13.16 14.08 -1.93
CA HIS A 237 -14.38 13.38 -1.53
C HIS A 237 -14.15 12.39 -0.36
N THR A 238 -12.91 12.25 0.11
CA THR A 238 -12.51 11.43 1.25
C THR A 238 -12.20 12.34 2.44
N ASN A 239 -12.39 11.84 3.67
CA ASN A 239 -12.06 12.61 4.89
C ASN A 239 -10.59 12.43 5.32
N ILE A 240 -9.69 12.06 4.41
CA ILE A 240 -8.30 11.78 4.73
C ILE A 240 -7.32 12.47 3.78
N PRO A 241 -6.09 12.78 4.23
CA PRO A 241 -5.10 13.42 3.37
C PRO A 241 -4.71 12.54 2.17
N PRO A 242 -4.32 13.14 1.03
CA PRO A 242 -3.67 12.44 -0.06
C PRO A 242 -2.50 11.59 0.43
N LYS A 243 -2.28 10.45 -0.21
CA LYS A 243 -1.16 9.56 0.09
C LYS A 243 -0.21 9.49 -1.10
N VAL A 244 1.08 9.53 -0.82
CA VAL A 244 2.15 9.34 -1.81
C VAL A 244 3.08 8.23 -1.37
N HIS A 245 3.68 7.56 -2.34
CA HIS A 245 4.74 6.57 -2.14
C HIS A 245 6.07 7.20 -2.54
N ILE A 246 7.07 7.01 -1.67
CA ILE A 246 8.44 7.52 -1.88
C ILE A 246 9.42 6.35 -1.73
N SER A 247 10.22 6.18 -2.76
CA SER A 247 11.35 5.26 -2.84
C SER A 247 12.50 5.94 -3.59
N SER A 248 13.59 5.22 -3.80
CA SER A 248 14.73 5.70 -4.57
C SER A 248 15.33 4.56 -5.41
N PRO A 249 15.91 4.86 -6.58
CA PRO A 249 16.54 3.85 -7.43
C PRO A 249 17.73 3.22 -6.72
N LYS A 250 17.85 1.89 -6.79
CA LYS A 250 18.99 1.14 -6.25
C LYS A 250 20.30 1.57 -6.89
N SER A 251 20.28 1.84 -8.19
CA SER A 251 21.40 2.41 -8.95
C SER A 251 20.90 2.95 -10.29
N LYS A 252 21.76 3.67 -11.02
CA LYS A 252 21.45 4.10 -12.40
C LYS A 252 21.15 2.92 -13.35
N LYS A 253 21.76 1.75 -13.11
CA LYS A 253 21.55 0.54 -13.93
C LYS A 253 20.28 -0.20 -13.51
N GLU A 254 20.05 -0.31 -12.21
CA GLU A 254 18.87 -0.94 -11.63
C GLU A 254 17.86 0.14 -11.17
N PHE A 255 17.50 1.03 -12.09
CA PHE A 255 16.75 2.24 -11.75
C PHE A 255 15.41 1.94 -11.10
N ARG A 256 14.70 0.93 -11.60
CA ARG A 256 13.37 0.52 -11.11
C ARG A 256 13.41 -0.28 -9.81
N ALA A 257 14.58 -0.79 -9.41
CA ALA A 257 14.68 -1.52 -8.15
C ALA A 257 14.78 -0.53 -6.99
N HIS A 258 14.10 -0.80 -5.89
CA HIS A 258 14.18 0.06 -4.71
C HIS A 258 15.54 -0.08 -4.01
N ALA A 259 16.09 1.07 -3.60
CA ALA A 259 17.26 1.17 -2.74
C ALA A 259 16.97 0.66 -1.31
N GLU A 260 18.04 0.51 -0.53
CA GLU A 260 17.92 0.16 0.89
C GLU A 260 17.37 1.32 1.72
N TYR A 261 17.86 2.53 1.45
CA TYR A 261 17.48 3.79 2.06
C TYR A 261 16.98 4.79 1.01
N ILE A 262 16.35 5.87 1.45
CA ILE A 262 15.86 6.93 0.57
C ILE A 262 16.99 7.92 0.30
N ASP A 263 17.17 8.29 -0.97
CA ASP A 263 18.10 9.33 -1.38
C ASP A 263 17.41 10.70 -1.31
N LEU A 264 17.86 11.55 -0.39
CA LEU A 264 17.32 12.90 -0.25
C LEU A 264 17.46 13.71 -1.54
N GLU A 265 18.59 13.64 -2.24
CA GLU A 265 18.80 14.41 -3.47
C GLU A 265 17.81 14.00 -4.56
N PHE A 266 17.52 12.70 -4.65
CA PHE A 266 16.52 12.18 -5.60
C PHE A 266 15.12 12.75 -5.34
N THR A 267 14.72 12.89 -4.07
CA THR A 267 13.38 13.35 -3.66
C THR A 267 13.20 14.87 -3.61
N LYS A 268 14.29 15.65 -3.60
CA LYS A 268 14.26 17.12 -3.53
C LYS A 268 13.34 17.79 -4.57
N PRO A 269 13.34 17.41 -5.87
CA PRO A 269 12.45 18.04 -6.84
C PRO A 269 10.97 17.92 -6.46
N PHE A 270 10.53 16.71 -6.08
CA PHE A 270 9.17 16.48 -5.57
C PHE A 270 8.85 17.34 -4.35
N LEU A 271 9.74 17.36 -3.36
CA LEU A 271 9.55 18.12 -2.13
C LEU A 271 9.42 19.62 -2.38
N HIS A 272 10.16 20.17 -3.34
CA HIS A 272 10.06 21.58 -3.72
C HIS A 272 8.70 21.90 -4.36
N ILE A 273 8.20 21.02 -5.22
CA ILE A 273 6.87 21.15 -5.83
C ILE A 273 5.78 21.04 -4.76
N ALA A 274 5.84 20.01 -3.91
CA ALA A 274 4.91 19.80 -2.80
C ALA A 274 4.86 21.02 -1.86
N LYS A 275 6.03 21.61 -1.54
CA LYS A 275 6.11 22.84 -0.73
C LYS A 275 5.36 24.02 -1.38
N LYS A 276 5.48 24.21 -2.70
CA LYS A 276 4.76 25.29 -3.40
C LYS A 276 3.24 25.09 -3.36
N ILE A 277 2.81 23.84 -3.46
CA ILE A 277 1.39 23.46 -3.36
C ILE A 277 0.86 23.66 -1.92
N ASN A 278 1.72 23.45 -0.92
CA ASN A 278 1.43 23.68 0.51
C ASN A 278 0.18 22.93 1.02
N HIS A 279 -0.02 21.69 0.57
CA HIS A 279 -1.12 20.83 0.99
C HIS A 279 -0.61 19.72 1.92
N ASN A 280 -1.36 19.36 2.96
CA ASN A 280 -0.97 18.26 3.86
C ASN A 280 -1.11 16.90 3.16
N PHE A 281 -0.15 16.00 3.36
CA PHE A 281 -0.22 14.64 2.79
C PHE A 281 0.57 13.63 3.60
N ASP A 282 0.34 12.37 3.24
CA ASP A 282 0.85 11.18 3.91
C ASP A 282 1.87 10.48 3.01
N ILE A 283 3.03 10.12 3.54
CA ILE A 283 4.14 9.51 2.81
C ILE A 283 4.35 8.07 3.29
N MET A 284 4.19 7.11 2.38
CA MET A 284 4.59 5.72 2.60
C MET A 284 5.99 5.51 2.03
N ILE A 285 6.93 5.11 2.89
CA ILE A 285 8.30 4.79 2.48
C ILE A 285 8.38 3.35 1.97
N GLU A 286 8.78 3.22 0.72
CA GLU A 286 8.92 1.93 0.04
C GLU A 286 10.39 1.60 -0.23
N SER A 287 11.10 1.14 0.80
CA SER A 287 12.49 0.71 0.69
C SER A 287 12.69 -0.74 1.17
N LYS A 288 13.93 -1.23 1.10
CA LYS A 288 14.28 -2.53 1.70
C LYS A 288 14.42 -2.45 3.23
N GLN A 289 14.92 -1.33 3.77
CA GLN A 289 15.14 -1.16 5.22
C GLN A 289 13.91 -0.61 5.97
N LYS A 290 12.79 -0.40 5.28
CA LYS A 290 11.47 -0.14 5.88
C LYS A 290 11.47 1.05 6.86
N ASP A 291 11.08 0.83 8.10
CA ASP A 291 11.05 1.80 9.19
C ASP A 291 12.40 2.46 9.43
N LEU A 292 13.52 1.73 9.31
CA LEU A 292 14.85 2.31 9.47
C LEU A 292 15.15 3.35 8.38
N ALA A 293 14.77 3.06 7.13
CA ALA A 293 14.89 4.03 6.04
C ALA A 293 13.99 5.25 6.24
N MET A 294 12.76 5.03 6.71
CA MET A 294 11.84 6.10 7.05
C MET A 294 12.41 7.01 8.14
N LEU A 295 12.89 6.44 9.25
CA LEU A 295 13.44 7.18 10.38
C LEU A 295 14.69 7.99 9.98
N GLN A 296 15.58 7.39 9.18
CA GLN A 296 16.74 8.10 8.63
C GLN A 296 16.30 9.27 7.73
N PHE A 297 15.35 9.03 6.81
CA PHE A 297 14.88 10.07 5.89
C PHE A 297 14.23 11.24 6.62
N ILE A 298 13.45 10.97 7.68
CA ILE A 298 12.86 12.01 8.54
C ILE A 298 13.96 12.82 9.25
N HIS A 299 15.01 12.16 9.73
CA HIS A 299 16.15 12.84 10.36
C HIS A 299 16.86 13.78 9.37
N GLU A 300 17.15 13.31 8.16
CA GLU A 300 17.75 14.10 7.09
C GLU A 300 16.87 15.30 6.70
N LEU A 301 15.57 15.09 6.50
CA LEU A 301 14.62 16.17 6.21
C LEU A 301 14.55 17.20 7.35
N SER A 302 14.55 16.76 8.61
CA SER A 302 14.50 17.68 9.76
C SER A 302 15.74 18.59 9.88
N SER A 303 16.83 18.26 9.17
CA SER A 303 18.03 19.09 9.10
C SER A 303 17.91 20.21 8.04
N ILE A 304 16.88 20.18 7.19
CA ILE A 304 16.63 21.22 6.19
C ILE A 304 16.01 22.44 6.86
N ARG A 305 16.60 23.62 6.61
CA ARG A 305 16.11 24.89 7.17
C ARG A 305 14.63 25.11 6.86
N GLY A 306 13.85 25.37 7.90
CA GLY A 306 12.42 25.62 7.83
C GLY A 306 11.55 24.39 7.99
N ILE A 307 12.12 23.18 8.02
CA ILE A 307 11.39 21.97 8.40
C ILE A 307 11.47 21.80 9.92
N LYS A 308 10.33 21.62 10.57
CA LYS A 308 10.22 21.32 12.00
C LYS A 308 9.68 19.91 12.17
N ARG A 309 10.34 19.10 12.99
CA ARG A 309 9.80 17.82 13.46
C ARG A 309 8.78 18.08 14.57
N ILE A 310 7.52 17.72 14.32
CA ILE A 310 6.43 17.88 15.30
C ILE A 310 6.50 16.74 16.32
N ASN A 311 6.68 15.51 15.84
CA ASN A 311 6.70 14.30 16.66
C ASN A 311 7.57 13.22 15.97
N GLY A 312 7.50 11.98 16.45
CA GLY A 312 8.29 10.85 15.96
C GLY A 312 8.33 10.71 14.43
N SER A 313 7.20 10.77 13.72
CA SER A 313 7.21 10.68 12.26
C SER A 313 6.37 11.72 11.52
N THR A 314 6.19 12.91 12.10
CA THR A 314 5.50 14.04 11.47
C THR A 314 6.41 15.25 11.34
N LEU A 315 6.49 15.80 10.13
CA LEU A 315 7.23 17.02 9.81
C LEU A 315 6.27 18.12 9.37
N GLN A 316 6.65 19.36 9.67
CA GLN A 316 6.00 20.57 9.19
C GLN A 316 7.01 21.38 8.39
N TRP A 317 6.65 21.74 7.17
CA TRP A 317 7.41 22.67 6.32
C TRP A 317 6.58 23.91 6.02
#